data_AF-A0A0C3QCD5-F1
#
_entry.id   AF-A0A0C3QCD5-F1
#
_cell.length_a   1.000
_cell.length_b   1.000
_cell.length_c   1.000
_cell.angle_alpha   90.00
_cell.angle_beta   90.00
_cell.angle_gamma   90.00
#
_symmetry.space_group_name_H-M   'P 1'
#
loop_
_entity.id
_entity.type
_entity.pdbx_description
1 polymer ?
#
loop_
_entity_poly.entity_id
_entity_poly.type
_entity_poly.pdbx_seq_one_letter_code
_entity_poly.pdbx_strand_id
1 'polypeptide(L)'
;NERRRWHGTKRECTVGDPGTTQTGLCKSPTCSICIAMQRSFDKEKSTPGSMFGKGVYTSGTSSKCVLFLWPGSPSRYRAMLMCRVLAGKTNNLTQADSNLVAASAGFDSVSEER
;
A
#
# COMPACT_ATOMS: atom_id res chain seq x y z
N ASN A 1 -2.56 18.65 -5.17
CA ASN A 1 -3.46 17.47 -5.07
C ASN A 1 -2.81 16.45 -4.12
N GLU A 2 -2.91 16.69 -2.81
CA GLU A 2 -2.40 15.80 -1.77
C GLU A 2 -3.58 15.09 -1.10
N ARG A 3 -3.46 13.78 -0.85
CA ARG A 3 -4.57 12.95 -0.38
C ARG A 3 -4.14 12.05 0.78
N ARG A 4 -4.95 12.01 1.83
CA ARG A 4 -4.90 10.90 2.81
C ARG A 4 -5.37 9.62 2.11
N ARG A 5 -4.57 8.56 2.21
CA ARG A 5 -4.84 7.25 1.64
C ARG A 5 -4.46 6.13 2.61
N TRP A 6 -5.03 4.96 2.39
CA TRP A 6 -4.79 3.74 3.14
C TRP A 6 -4.00 2.76 2.28
N HIS A 7 -3.07 2.04 2.90
CA HIS A 7 -2.31 0.96 2.29
C HIS A 7 -2.36 -0.28 3.19
N GLY A 8 -2.94 -1.36 2.67
CA GLY A 8 -2.95 -2.68 3.32
C GLY A 8 -1.80 -3.52 2.78
N THR A 9 -1.08 -4.20 3.67
CA THR A 9 0.05 -5.05 3.29
C THR A 9 0.33 -6.12 4.35
N LYS A 10 1.32 -6.97 4.08
CA LYS A 10 1.77 -8.03 4.99
C LYS A 10 2.42 -7.47 6.25
N ARG A 11 1.95 -7.93 7.42
CA ARG A 11 2.54 -7.69 8.73
C ARG A 11 2.85 -9.02 9.41
N GLU A 12 4.14 -9.28 9.66
CA GLU A 12 4.62 -10.53 10.28
C GLU A 12 4.99 -10.36 11.76
N CYS A 13 4.67 -9.22 12.35
CA CYS A 13 5.02 -8.89 13.73
C CYS A 13 3.86 -8.15 14.40
N THR A 14 4.06 -7.73 15.64
CA THR A 14 3.08 -7.02 16.46
C THR A 14 3.29 -5.51 16.45
N VAL A 15 4.06 -4.96 15.49
CA VAL A 15 4.32 -3.52 15.44
C VAL A 15 3.01 -2.73 15.35
N GLY A 16 2.86 -1.72 16.21
CA GLY A 16 1.67 -0.89 16.31
C GLY A 16 0.53 -1.50 17.13
N ASP A 17 0.73 -2.67 17.76
CA ASP A 17 -0.25 -3.21 18.68
C ASP A 17 -0.35 -2.36 19.97
N PRO A 18 -1.57 -2.10 20.48
CA PRO A 18 -1.76 -1.39 21.73
C PRO A 18 -1.01 -2.03 22.89
N GLY A 19 -0.36 -1.21 23.73
CA GLY A 19 0.33 -1.67 24.93
C GLY A 19 1.64 -2.42 24.68
N THR A 20 2.15 -2.46 23.44
CA THR A 20 3.48 -3.03 23.16
C THR A 20 4.58 -2.02 23.47
N THR A 21 5.58 -2.45 24.25
CA THR A 21 6.80 -1.67 24.52
C THR A 21 7.85 -1.82 23.41
N GLN A 22 7.59 -2.71 22.44
CA GLN A 22 8.47 -2.95 21.32
C GLN A 22 8.35 -1.81 20.31
N THR A 23 9.19 -0.79 20.51
CA THR A 23 9.25 0.42 19.67
C THR A 23 9.95 0.19 18.33
N GLY A 24 10.61 -0.97 18.17
CA GLY A 24 11.41 -1.28 17.00
C GLY A 24 10.64 -2.02 15.89
N LEU A 25 10.90 -1.61 14.64
CA LEU A 25 10.48 -2.36 13.45
C LEU A 25 11.21 -3.71 13.41
N CYS A 26 10.53 -4.79 13.02
CA CYS A 26 11.19 -6.09 12.90
C CYS A 26 12.17 -6.09 11.71
N LYS A 27 13.19 -6.96 11.77
CA LYS A 27 14.21 -7.10 10.71
C LYS A 27 13.84 -8.16 9.66
N SER A 28 12.62 -8.69 9.69
CA SER A 28 12.20 -9.70 8.72
C SER A 28 12.24 -9.13 7.29
N PRO A 29 12.93 -9.78 6.35
CA PRO A 29 12.99 -9.33 4.95
C PRO A 29 11.67 -9.52 4.20
N THR A 30 10.69 -10.19 4.80
CA THR A 30 9.37 -10.44 4.24
C THR A 30 8.23 -9.68 4.93
N CYS A 31 8.53 -8.90 5.99
CA CYS A 31 7.53 -8.07 6.67
C CYS A 31 7.33 -6.74 5.93
N SER A 32 6.42 -6.73 4.96
CA SER A 32 6.17 -5.58 4.08
C SER A 32 5.87 -4.28 4.83
N ILE A 33 5.12 -4.32 5.93
CA ILE A 33 4.83 -3.11 6.73
C ILE A 33 6.10 -2.50 7.35
N CYS A 34 6.97 -3.33 7.93
CA CYS A 34 8.22 -2.89 8.54
C CYS A 34 9.22 -2.43 7.48
N ILE A 35 9.23 -3.07 6.31
CA ILE A 35 10.09 -2.67 5.20
C ILE A 35 9.64 -1.32 4.64
N ALA A 36 8.33 -1.12 4.42
CA ALA A 36 7.80 0.17 3.95
C ALA A 36 8.13 1.30 4.94
N MET A 37 8.06 1.03 6.25
CA MET A 37 8.42 2.02 7.27
C MET A 37 9.94 2.25 7.39
N GLN A 38 10.79 1.25 7.16
CA GLN A 38 12.27 1.38 7.25
C GLN A 38 12.91 1.93 5.99
N ARG A 39 12.41 1.53 4.82
CA ARG A 39 13.07 1.71 3.51
C ARG A 39 12.17 2.39 2.47
N SER A 40 11.02 2.90 2.88
CA SER A 40 9.97 3.46 2.01
C SER A 40 9.28 2.41 1.13
N PHE A 41 8.26 2.85 0.39
CA PHE A 41 7.55 2.02 -0.59
C PHE A 41 8.42 1.70 -1.79
N ASP A 42 8.24 0.50 -2.34
CA ASP A 42 8.95 0.03 -3.52
C ASP A 42 7.93 -0.57 -4.51
N LYS A 43 7.88 -0.03 -5.71
CA LYS A 43 6.95 -0.49 -6.76
C LYS A 43 7.28 -1.91 -7.22
N GLU A 44 8.53 -2.36 -7.10
CA GLU A 44 8.93 -3.72 -7.46
C GLU A 44 8.36 -4.77 -6.49
N LYS A 45 7.82 -4.32 -5.35
CA LYS A 45 7.10 -5.18 -4.40
C LYS A 45 5.59 -5.25 -4.66
N SER A 46 5.10 -4.68 -5.75
CA SER A 46 3.69 -4.84 -6.15
C SER A 46 3.39 -6.30 -6.49
N THR A 47 2.18 -6.76 -6.19
CA THR A 47 1.72 -8.09 -6.61
C THR A 47 1.77 -8.22 -8.13
N PRO A 48 2.35 -9.29 -8.69
CA PRO A 48 2.31 -9.55 -10.13
C PRO A 48 0.88 -9.56 -10.65
N GLY A 49 0.63 -8.96 -11.82
CA GLY A 49 -0.71 -8.87 -12.39
C GLY A 49 -1.66 -7.90 -11.67
N SER A 50 -1.13 -6.95 -10.90
CA SER A 50 -1.95 -5.88 -10.31
C SER A 50 -2.71 -5.09 -11.38
N MET A 51 -3.89 -4.59 -11.02
CA MET A 51 -4.89 -3.99 -11.92
C MET A 51 -4.36 -2.90 -12.86
N PHE A 52 -3.37 -2.13 -12.41
CA PHE A 52 -2.76 -1.03 -13.15
C PHE A 52 -1.23 -1.19 -13.21
N GLY A 53 -0.78 -2.43 -13.36
CA GLY A 53 0.62 -2.84 -13.44
C GLY A 53 1.44 -2.60 -12.17
N LYS A 54 2.76 -2.40 -12.32
CA LYS A 54 3.64 -2.29 -11.14
C LYS A 54 3.54 -0.91 -10.50
N GLY A 55 3.22 -0.85 -9.21
CA GLY A 55 3.05 0.42 -8.50
C GLY A 55 2.77 0.31 -7.01
N VAL A 56 2.65 1.47 -6.36
CA VAL A 56 2.24 1.58 -4.97
C VAL A 56 0.73 1.83 -4.91
N TYR A 57 -0.01 0.81 -4.51
CA TYR A 57 -1.46 0.86 -4.46
C TYR A 57 -1.95 1.44 -3.14
N THR A 58 -2.84 2.42 -3.21
CA THR A 58 -3.47 3.02 -2.05
C THR A 58 -4.95 3.26 -2.30
N SER A 59 -5.75 3.37 -1.25
CA SER A 59 -7.20 3.61 -1.36
C SER A 59 -7.65 4.81 -0.53
N GLY A 60 -8.70 5.49 -0.99
CA GLY A 60 -9.44 6.44 -0.15
C GLY A 60 -10.27 5.74 0.94
N THR A 61 -10.53 4.43 0.80
CA THR A 61 -11.42 3.68 1.68
C THR A 61 -10.66 2.57 2.40
N SER A 62 -10.63 2.60 3.74
CA SER A 62 -9.89 1.62 4.55
C SER A 62 -10.42 0.19 4.41
N SER A 63 -11.74 0.01 4.29
CA SER A 63 -12.35 -1.32 4.14
C SER A 63 -11.89 -2.07 2.88
N LYS A 64 -11.54 -1.35 1.79
CA LYS A 64 -10.92 -1.95 0.60
C LYS A 64 -9.54 -2.52 0.91
N CYS A 65 -8.76 -1.81 1.72
CA CYS A 65 -7.39 -2.22 2.06
C CYS A 65 -7.32 -3.45 2.96
N VAL A 66 -8.42 -3.82 3.62
CA VAL A 66 -8.51 -5.03 4.46
C VAL A 66 -8.23 -6.31 3.67
N LEU A 67 -8.65 -6.37 2.40
CA LEU A 67 -8.44 -7.53 1.52
C LEU A 67 -6.96 -7.79 1.22
N PHE A 68 -6.10 -6.80 1.40
CA PHE A 68 -4.65 -6.88 1.15
C PHE A 68 -3.84 -7.15 2.43
N LEU A 69 -4.51 -7.35 3.56
CA LEU A 69 -3.86 -7.74 4.80
C LEU A 69 -3.53 -9.22 4.78
N TRP A 70 -2.34 -9.56 5.28
CA TRP A 70 -1.94 -10.95 5.39
C TRP A 70 -2.65 -11.63 6.57
N PRO A 71 -3.37 -12.75 6.34
CA PRO A 71 -4.12 -13.43 7.41
C PRO A 71 -3.23 -14.10 8.45
N GLY A 72 -1.97 -14.41 8.13
CA GLY A 72 -1.02 -15.08 9.04
C GLY A 72 -0.34 -14.18 10.07
N SER A 73 -0.79 -12.93 10.23
CA SER A 73 -0.24 -12.01 11.22
C SER A 73 -0.31 -12.62 12.64
N PRO A 74 0.78 -12.59 13.43
CA PRO A 74 0.78 -13.12 14.80
C PRO A 74 -0.04 -12.27 15.77
N SER A 75 -0.41 -11.06 15.36
CA SER A 75 -1.22 -10.16 16.17
C SER A 75 -2.72 -10.41 16.00
N ARG A 76 -3.46 -10.26 17.11
CA ARG A 76 -4.94 -10.21 17.14
C ARG A 76 -5.53 -8.95 16.48
N TYR A 77 -4.71 -7.94 16.22
CA TYR A 77 -5.12 -6.70 15.58
C TYR A 77 -4.80 -6.72 14.08
N ARG A 78 -5.56 -5.95 13.31
CA ARG A 78 -5.26 -5.65 11.91
C ARG A 78 -4.58 -4.28 11.84
N ALA A 79 -3.50 -4.18 11.06
CA ALA A 79 -2.76 -2.94 10.88
C ALA A 79 -2.71 -2.55 9.40
N MET A 80 -2.83 -1.26 9.13
CA MET A 80 -2.72 -0.63 7.82
C MET A 80 -1.89 0.64 7.96
N LEU A 81 -1.22 1.07 6.88
CA LEU A 81 -0.55 2.36 6.84
C LEU A 81 -1.53 3.45 6.39
N MET A 82 -1.55 4.57 7.12
CA MET A 82 -2.17 5.81 6.65
C MET A 82 -1.07 6.67 6.04
N CYS A 83 -1.23 7.01 4.77
CA CYS A 83 -0.22 7.74 4.00
C CYS A 83 -0.78 9.07 3.49
N ARG A 84 0.09 10.06 3.44
CA ARG A 84 -0.11 11.30 2.69
C ARG A 84 0.48 11.09 1.29
N VAL A 85 -0.37 11.03 0.27
CA VAL A 85 0.02 10.76 -1.13
C VAL A 85 -0.10 12.02 -1.96
N LEU A 86 0.99 12.43 -2.59
CA LEU A 86 1.00 13.50 -3.58
C LEU A 86 0.53 12.93 -4.93
N ALA A 87 -0.77 13.00 -5.20
CA ALA A 87 -1.36 12.39 -6.39
C ALA A 87 -1.16 13.20 -7.68
N GLY A 88 -0.81 14.49 -7.58
CA GLY A 88 -0.61 15.34 -8.75
C GLY A 88 -1.83 15.39 -9.67
N LYS A 89 -1.61 15.36 -10.98
CA LYS A 89 -2.67 15.22 -11.99
C LYS A 89 -2.94 13.73 -12.21
N THR A 90 -4.16 13.29 -11.90
CA THR A 90 -4.51 11.86 -11.91
C THR A 90 -5.23 11.48 -13.20
N ASN A 91 -4.77 10.40 -13.83
CA ASN A 91 -5.43 9.79 -14.98
C ASN A 91 -6.49 8.81 -14.49
N ASN A 92 -7.75 9.09 -14.79
CA ASN A 92 -8.87 8.22 -14.43
C ASN A 92 -9.05 7.16 -15.51
N LEU A 93 -8.96 5.88 -15.14
CA LEU A 93 -9.13 4.75 -16.04
C LEU A 93 -10.42 4.00 -15.70
N THR A 94 -11.18 3.65 -16.72
CA THR A 94 -12.41 2.86 -16.62
C THR A 94 -12.17 1.35 -16.76
N GLN A 95 -11.00 0.96 -17.25
CA GLN A 95 -10.60 -0.44 -17.45
C GLN A 95 -9.25 -0.72 -16.83
N ALA A 96 -9.10 -1.93 -16.28
CA ALA A 96 -7.82 -2.43 -15.79
C ALA A 96 -6.83 -2.60 -16.94
N ASP A 97 -5.57 -2.24 -16.70
CA ASP A 97 -4.46 -2.50 -17.61
C ASP A 97 -3.24 -2.92 -16.77
N SER A 98 -3.04 -4.22 -16.68
CA SER A 98 -1.95 -4.82 -15.91
C SER A 98 -0.56 -4.62 -16.54
N ASN A 99 -0.49 -4.10 -17.77
CA ASN A 99 0.78 -3.81 -18.45
C ASN A 99 1.26 -2.37 -18.23
N LEU A 100 0.51 -1.55 -17.48
CA LEU A 100 0.92 -0.19 -17.16
C LEU A 100 2.24 -0.17 -16.37
N VAL A 101 3.18 0.65 -16.82
CA VAL A 101 4.46 0.88 -16.15
C VAL A 101 4.59 2.30 -15.59
N ALA A 102 3.70 3.20 -16.02
CA ALA A 102 3.62 4.60 -15.60
C ALA A 102 2.22 5.16 -15.92
N ALA A 103 1.91 6.33 -15.34
CA ALA A 103 0.75 7.11 -15.79
C ALA A 103 0.93 7.60 -17.24
N SER A 104 -0.18 7.85 -17.94
CA SER A 104 -0.16 8.40 -19.29
C SER A 104 0.53 9.78 -19.33
N ALA A 105 1.03 10.17 -20.50
CA ALA A 105 1.76 11.43 -20.68
C ALA A 105 0.98 12.63 -20.13
N GLY A 106 1.63 13.43 -19.30
CA GLY A 106 1.04 14.61 -18.66
C GLY A 106 0.17 14.32 -17.44
N PHE A 107 0.30 13.12 -16.83
CA PHE A 107 -0.29 12.74 -15.55
C PHE A 107 0.79 12.18 -14.60
N ASP A 108 0.54 12.31 -13.29
CA ASP A 108 1.46 11.89 -12.23
C ASP A 108 1.00 10.60 -11.53
N SER A 109 -0.28 10.24 -11.66
CA SER A 109 -0.86 9.04 -11.03
C SER A 109 -2.03 8.48 -11.83
N VAL A 110 -2.45 7.27 -11.46
CA VAL A 110 -3.62 6.58 -12.03
C VAL A 110 -4.65 6.36 -10.93
N SER A 111 -5.94 6.52 -11.24
CA SER A 111 -7.03 6.03 -10.41
C SER A 111 -8.10 5.32 -11.23
N GLU A 112 -8.80 4.40 -10.58
CA GLU A 112 -10.04 3.82 -11.08
C GLU A 112 -11.14 4.89 -11.08
N GLU A 113 -11.77 5.11 -12.24
CA GLU A 113 -13.01 5.87 -12.34
C GLU A 113 -14.18 5.02 -11.84
N ARG A 114 -15.02 5.60 -10.98
CA ARG A 114 -16.20 4.93 -10.42
C ARG A 114 -17.47 5.60 -10.89
#